data_AF-A0A3D2S2P7-F1
#
_entry.id   AF-A0A3D2S2P7-F1
#
_cell.length_a   1.000
_cell.length_b   1.000
_cell.length_c   1.000
_cell.angle_alpha   90.00
_cell.angle_beta   90.00
_cell.angle_gamma   90.00
#
_symmetry.space_group_name_H-M   'P 1'
#
loop_
_entity.id
_entity.type
_entity.pdbx_description
1 polymer ?
#
loop_
_entity_poly.entity_id
_entity_poly.type
_entity_poly.pdbx_seq_one_letter_code
_entity_poly.pdbx_strand_id
1 'polypeptide(L)'
;MSDIKICNPLLRIPLSLIIDDSCPVINKAYYWIQQRHDWRIRHRPNTQLSGWEVHYNRLPSMPNTIPADFTAKWGEWCGEQGIKGKFSIVPFPAGIGRVDQGFKGFPASELEKWLQVAKEVIWNNFDLTPEMLTHTRVVDLDTWQLTEAWEQEEWVDPPVDKLTEYIVAAMQLLKNVGIPCEG
;
A
#
# COMPACT_ATOMS: atom_id res chain seq x y z
N MET A 1 -35.28 0.52 38.81
CA MET A 1 -34.27 0.87 37.80
C MET A 1 -34.72 0.24 36.48
N SER A 2 -34.89 1.04 35.43
CA SER A 2 -35.26 0.55 34.10
C SER A 2 -34.08 -0.19 33.48
N ASP A 3 -34.35 -1.36 32.90
CA ASP A 3 -33.35 -2.24 32.29
C ASP A 3 -32.93 -1.66 30.92
N ILE A 4 -31.73 -1.09 30.84
CA ILE A 4 -31.19 -0.52 29.59
C ILE A 4 -30.41 -1.60 28.86
N LYS A 5 -30.88 -1.96 27.66
CA LYS A 5 -30.21 -2.91 26.79
C LYS A 5 -29.46 -2.18 25.68
N ILE A 6 -28.13 -2.28 25.69
CA ILE A 6 -27.28 -1.81 24.60
C ILE A 6 -27.35 -2.84 23.47
N CYS A 7 -27.63 -2.37 22.25
CA CYS A 7 -27.80 -3.17 21.06
C CYS A 7 -26.88 -2.65 19.95
N ASN A 8 -26.40 -3.54 19.09
CA ASN A 8 -25.64 -3.13 17.91
C ASN A 8 -26.52 -2.38 16.92
N PRO A 9 -25.94 -1.50 16.06
CA PRO A 9 -26.65 -0.92 14.94
C PRO A 9 -27.35 -2.01 14.11
N LEU A 10 -28.63 -1.78 13.81
CA LEU A 10 -29.48 -2.72 13.08
C LEU A 10 -29.58 -4.14 13.68
N LEU A 11 -29.24 -4.33 14.96
CA LEU A 11 -29.22 -5.63 15.66
C LEU A 11 -28.32 -6.69 14.99
N ARG A 12 -27.24 -6.26 14.34
CA ARG A 12 -26.28 -7.13 13.65
C ARG A 12 -24.86 -6.89 14.13
N ILE A 13 -23.96 -7.84 13.89
CA ILE A 13 -22.53 -7.61 14.12
C ILE A 13 -22.01 -6.71 12.99
N PRO A 14 -21.44 -5.53 13.28
CA PRO A 14 -20.80 -4.73 12.26
C PRO A 14 -19.53 -5.45 11.78
N LEU A 15 -19.38 -5.57 10.45
CA LEU A 15 -18.16 -6.04 9.80
C LEU A 15 -17.50 -4.86 9.11
N SER A 16 -16.20 -4.67 9.33
CA SER A 16 -15.37 -3.70 8.60
C SER A 16 -14.24 -4.47 7.91
N LEU A 17 -14.00 -4.18 6.63
CA LEU A 17 -12.89 -4.74 5.88
C LEU A 17 -11.68 -3.79 5.90
N ILE A 18 -10.51 -4.32 6.22
CA ILE A 18 -9.25 -3.61 6.00
C ILE A 18 -8.64 -4.14 4.72
N ILE A 19 -8.55 -3.28 3.72
CA ILE A 19 -7.80 -3.55 2.50
C ILE A 19 -6.43 -2.95 2.66
N ASP A 20 -5.47 -3.84 2.74
CA ASP A 20 -4.08 -3.51 2.95
C ASP A 20 -3.34 -3.35 1.61
N ASP A 21 -2.19 -2.70 1.62
CA ASP A 21 -1.15 -2.83 0.60
C ASP A 21 -1.45 -2.30 -0.80
N SER A 22 -2.50 -1.50 -0.97
CA SER A 22 -2.92 -1.11 -2.30
C SER A 22 -1.90 -0.14 -2.91
N CYS A 23 -1.22 -0.63 -3.94
CA CYS A 23 -0.18 0.11 -4.65
C CYS A 23 -0.76 0.71 -5.94
N PRO A 24 -0.68 2.04 -6.12
CA PRO A 24 -1.08 2.66 -7.38
C PRO A 24 -0.21 2.14 -8.52
N VAL A 25 -0.81 1.52 -9.54
CA VAL A 25 -0.19 0.99 -10.77
C VAL A 25 0.85 -0.11 -10.57
N ILE A 26 1.68 -0.06 -9.53
CA ILE A 26 2.84 -0.90 -9.30
C ILE A 26 2.41 -2.23 -8.68
N ASN A 27 2.80 -3.35 -9.31
CA ASN A 27 2.64 -4.65 -8.70
C ASN A 27 3.70 -4.84 -7.60
N LYS A 28 3.35 -4.53 -6.36
CA LYS A 28 4.25 -4.68 -5.20
C LYS A 28 4.89 -6.06 -5.12
N ALA A 29 4.13 -7.14 -5.38
CA ALA A 29 4.65 -8.49 -5.28
C ALA A 29 5.82 -8.72 -6.25
N TYR A 30 5.77 -8.13 -7.45
CA TYR A 30 6.85 -8.21 -8.44
C TYR A 30 8.13 -7.62 -7.86
N TYR A 31 8.03 -6.40 -7.37
CA TYR A 31 9.18 -5.66 -6.87
C TYR A 31 9.69 -6.20 -5.54
N TRP A 32 8.81 -6.68 -4.67
CA TRP A 32 9.23 -7.32 -3.42
C TRP A 32 10.06 -8.58 -3.71
N ILE A 33 9.58 -9.45 -4.60
CA ILE A 33 10.31 -10.69 -4.97
C ILE A 33 11.66 -10.35 -5.58
N GLN A 34 11.71 -9.37 -6.48
CA GLN A 34 12.94 -8.90 -7.10
C GLN A 34 13.93 -8.35 -6.05
N GLN A 35 13.50 -7.37 -5.26
CA GLN A 35 14.34 -6.71 -4.26
C GLN A 35 14.85 -7.68 -3.20
N ARG A 36 14.01 -8.65 -2.80
CA ARG A 36 14.41 -9.65 -1.80
C ARG A 36 15.49 -10.56 -2.36
N HIS A 37 15.35 -10.98 -3.60
CA HIS A 37 16.33 -11.81 -4.28
C HIS A 37 17.68 -11.10 -4.44
N ASP A 38 17.65 -9.87 -4.94
CA ASP A 38 18.86 -9.04 -5.12
C ASP A 38 19.56 -8.77 -3.79
N TRP A 39 18.78 -8.51 -2.73
CA TRP A 39 19.31 -8.36 -1.37
C TRP A 39 19.96 -9.66 -0.87
N ARG A 40 19.31 -10.82 -1.05
CA ARG A 40 19.83 -12.11 -0.58
C ARG A 40 21.12 -12.48 -1.30
N ILE A 41 21.20 -12.32 -2.62
CA ILE A 41 22.44 -12.59 -3.36
C ILE A 41 23.60 -11.75 -2.82
N ARG A 42 23.35 -10.47 -2.51
CA ARG A 42 24.39 -9.57 -1.98
C ARG A 42 24.83 -9.91 -0.55
N HIS A 43 23.90 -10.27 0.34
CA HIS A 43 24.19 -10.38 1.78
C HIS A 43 24.22 -11.81 2.32
N ARG A 44 23.49 -12.74 1.69
CA ARG A 44 23.31 -14.13 2.12
C ARG A 44 23.29 -15.11 0.93
N PRO A 45 24.32 -15.13 0.07
CA PRO A 45 24.29 -15.89 -1.20
C PRO A 45 24.08 -17.39 -1.01
N ASN A 46 24.53 -17.94 0.12
CA ASN A 46 24.48 -19.38 0.43
C ASN A 46 23.22 -19.83 1.16
N THR A 47 22.24 -18.95 1.41
CA THR A 47 20.96 -19.34 2.02
C THR A 47 19.95 -19.74 0.96
N GLN A 48 19.09 -20.70 1.31
CA GLN A 48 17.95 -21.09 0.47
C GLN A 48 16.96 -19.93 0.31
N LEU A 49 16.20 -19.96 -0.79
CA LEU A 49 15.07 -19.05 -1.01
C LEU A 49 14.01 -19.31 0.06
N SER A 50 13.32 -18.26 0.50
CA SER A 50 12.25 -18.36 1.51
C SER A 50 11.15 -17.33 1.26
N GLY A 51 9.97 -17.55 1.85
CA GLY A 51 8.82 -16.66 1.67
C GLY A 51 8.43 -16.54 0.19
N TRP A 52 8.08 -15.33 -0.25
CA TRP A 52 7.68 -15.09 -1.65
C TRP A 52 8.86 -15.19 -2.65
N GLU A 53 10.11 -15.09 -2.19
CA GLU A 53 11.32 -15.17 -3.04
C GLU A 53 11.41 -16.51 -3.79
N VAL A 54 10.79 -17.58 -3.26
CA VAL A 54 10.73 -18.90 -3.93
C VAL A 54 10.10 -18.85 -5.33
N HIS A 55 9.35 -17.78 -5.62
CA HIS A 55 8.72 -17.53 -6.92
C HIS A 55 9.58 -16.69 -7.88
N TYR A 56 10.82 -16.35 -7.53
CA TYR A 56 11.71 -15.52 -8.37
C TYR A 56 11.87 -16.08 -9.80
N ASN A 57 11.91 -17.39 -9.96
CA ASN A 57 11.98 -18.04 -11.28
C ASN A 57 10.75 -17.77 -12.17
N ARG A 58 9.60 -17.40 -11.60
CA ARG A 58 8.37 -17.04 -12.32
C ARG A 58 8.21 -15.54 -12.52
N LEU A 59 9.10 -14.72 -11.95
CA LEU A 59 9.04 -13.27 -12.02
C LEU A 59 8.88 -12.74 -13.47
N PRO A 60 9.56 -13.28 -14.51
CA PRO A 60 9.38 -12.83 -15.90
C PRO A 60 7.96 -13.02 -16.47
N SER A 61 7.16 -13.91 -15.87
CA SER A 61 5.77 -14.16 -16.27
C SER A 61 4.75 -13.31 -15.53
N MET A 62 5.17 -12.57 -14.49
CA MET A 62 4.29 -11.77 -13.67
C MET A 62 4.29 -10.31 -14.18
N PRO A 63 3.11 -9.68 -14.35
CA PRO A 63 3.06 -8.27 -14.71
C PRO A 63 3.69 -7.44 -13.58
N ASN A 64 4.48 -6.44 -13.94
CA ASN A 64 5.02 -5.47 -12.98
C ASN A 64 4.01 -4.37 -12.61
N THR A 65 2.80 -4.43 -13.18
CA THR A 65 1.70 -3.49 -12.92
C THR A 65 0.40 -4.17 -12.57
N ILE A 66 -0.46 -3.43 -11.86
CA ILE A 66 -1.87 -3.73 -11.64
C ILE A 66 -2.68 -2.57 -12.25
N PRO A 67 -3.50 -2.80 -13.28
CA PRO A 67 -4.27 -1.74 -13.93
C PRO A 67 -5.28 -1.09 -12.99
N ALA A 68 -5.54 0.21 -13.19
CA ALA A 68 -6.56 0.94 -12.44
C ALA A 68 -7.96 0.31 -12.56
N ASP A 69 -8.28 -0.31 -13.71
CA ASP A 69 -9.57 -0.98 -13.97
C ASP A 69 -9.86 -2.13 -13.00
N PHE A 70 -8.83 -2.82 -12.51
CA PHE A 70 -9.02 -3.85 -11.50
C PHE A 70 -9.56 -3.24 -10.21
N THR A 71 -8.95 -2.12 -9.77
CA THR A 71 -9.33 -1.40 -8.56
C THR A 71 -10.74 -0.80 -8.71
N ALA A 72 -11.06 -0.26 -9.89
CA ALA A 72 -12.38 0.28 -10.20
C ALA A 72 -13.46 -0.78 -10.06
N LYS A 73 -13.31 -1.91 -10.77
CA LYS A 73 -14.27 -3.01 -10.75
C LYS A 73 -14.47 -3.58 -9.34
N TRP A 74 -13.40 -3.69 -8.57
CA TRP A 74 -13.48 -4.16 -7.19
C TRP A 74 -14.23 -3.17 -6.30
N GLY A 75 -13.91 -1.87 -6.41
CA GLY A 75 -14.57 -0.82 -5.64
C GLY A 75 -16.07 -0.67 -5.94
N GLU A 76 -16.43 -0.72 -7.22
CA GLU A 76 -17.83 -0.70 -7.69
C GLU A 76 -18.61 -1.87 -7.07
N TRP A 77 -18.05 -3.08 -7.16
CA TRP A 77 -18.65 -4.27 -6.56
C TRP A 77 -18.80 -4.13 -5.03
N CYS A 78 -17.80 -3.59 -4.33
CA CYS A 78 -17.93 -3.33 -2.89
C CYS A 78 -19.09 -2.38 -2.57
N GLY A 79 -19.26 -1.32 -3.37
CA GLY A 79 -20.39 -0.40 -3.23
C GLY A 79 -21.74 -1.09 -3.45
N GLU A 80 -21.86 -1.92 -4.49
CA GLU A 80 -23.08 -2.71 -4.77
C GLU A 80 -23.44 -3.68 -3.64
N GLN A 81 -22.43 -4.27 -2.98
CA GLN A 81 -22.62 -5.18 -1.86
C GLN A 81 -22.74 -4.47 -0.50
N GLY A 82 -22.60 -3.15 -0.45
CA GLY A 82 -22.61 -2.38 0.79
C GLY A 82 -21.41 -2.69 1.72
N ILE A 83 -20.29 -3.15 1.16
CA ILE A 83 -19.05 -3.43 1.89
C ILE A 83 -18.35 -2.11 2.19
N LYS A 84 -17.90 -1.95 3.43
CA LYS A 84 -17.23 -0.74 3.92
C LYS A 84 -16.01 -1.08 4.76
N GLY A 85 -15.12 -0.11 4.93
CA GLY A 85 -14.03 -0.21 5.90
C GLY A 85 -12.87 0.75 5.64
N LYS A 86 -11.64 0.26 5.72
CA LYS A 86 -10.41 1.03 5.51
C LYS A 86 -9.70 0.54 4.25
N PHE A 87 -9.18 1.46 3.45
CA PHE A 87 -8.37 1.15 2.28
C PHE A 87 -7.04 1.88 2.38
N SER A 88 -5.96 1.15 2.61
CA SER A 88 -4.64 1.73 2.72
C SER A 88 -3.95 1.85 1.36
N ILE A 89 -3.19 2.93 1.19
CA ILE A 89 -2.52 3.27 -0.06
C ILE A 89 -1.02 3.40 0.22
N VAL A 90 -0.21 2.71 -0.59
CA VAL A 90 1.25 2.82 -0.52
C VAL A 90 1.70 4.04 -1.34
N PRO A 91 2.22 5.12 -0.74
CA PRO A 91 2.50 6.38 -1.44
C PRO A 91 3.80 6.38 -2.27
N PHE A 92 4.70 5.44 -2.01
CA PHE A 92 5.95 5.26 -2.75
C PHE A 92 6.15 3.76 -3.08
N PRO A 93 5.22 3.14 -3.83
CA PRO A 93 5.11 1.68 -3.95
C PRO A 93 6.43 1.02 -4.36
N ALA A 94 6.94 0.16 -3.48
CA ALA A 94 8.21 -0.54 -3.57
C ALA A 94 9.44 0.34 -3.88
N GLY A 95 9.38 1.65 -3.61
CA GLY A 95 10.45 2.58 -3.96
C GLY A 95 10.58 2.88 -5.45
N ILE A 96 9.58 2.54 -6.27
CA ILE A 96 9.63 2.69 -7.74
C ILE A 96 9.37 4.12 -8.19
N GLY A 97 8.44 4.82 -7.54
CA GLY A 97 8.27 6.26 -7.67
C GLY A 97 7.23 6.78 -6.66
N ARG A 98 7.28 8.07 -6.36
CA ARG A 98 6.31 8.69 -5.46
C ARG A 98 5.03 9.00 -6.22
N VAL A 99 3.88 8.79 -5.57
CA VAL A 99 2.56 9.06 -6.18
C VAL A 99 2.39 10.51 -6.63
N ASP A 100 3.07 11.45 -5.98
CA ASP A 100 3.01 12.89 -6.29
C ASP A 100 3.99 13.34 -7.38
N GLN A 101 4.84 12.45 -7.88
CA GLN A 101 5.80 12.72 -8.95
C GLN A 101 5.58 11.83 -10.18
N GLY A 102 4.83 10.74 -10.03
CA GLY A 102 4.63 9.73 -11.05
C GLY A 102 5.69 8.63 -11.02
N PHE A 103 5.47 7.60 -11.84
CA PHE A 103 6.33 6.42 -11.88
C PHE A 103 7.08 6.38 -13.20
N LYS A 104 8.39 6.62 -13.15
CA LYS A 104 9.24 6.61 -14.34
C LYS A 104 9.17 5.24 -15.04
N GLY A 105 8.86 5.24 -16.33
CA GLY A 105 8.69 4.02 -17.12
C GLY A 105 7.26 3.47 -17.16
N PHE A 106 6.30 4.14 -16.52
CA PHE A 106 4.88 3.79 -16.57
C PHE A 106 4.06 4.95 -17.16
N PRO A 107 2.91 4.66 -17.80
CA PRO A 107 2.03 5.71 -18.31
C PRO A 107 1.49 6.58 -17.18
N ALA A 108 1.66 7.91 -17.28
CA ALA A 108 1.10 8.85 -16.31
C ALA A 108 -0.44 8.72 -16.23
N SER A 109 -1.09 8.45 -17.36
CA SER A 109 -2.54 8.24 -17.44
C SER A 109 -3.04 7.07 -16.57
N GLU A 110 -2.23 6.03 -16.36
CA GLU A 110 -2.62 4.91 -15.50
C GLU A 110 -2.63 5.33 -14.03
N LEU A 111 -1.65 6.13 -13.60
CA LEU A 111 -1.64 6.67 -12.24
C LEU A 111 -2.77 7.67 -12.03
N GLU A 112 -2.99 8.58 -12.99
CA GLU A 112 -4.11 9.53 -12.96
C GLU A 112 -5.45 8.81 -12.81
N LYS A 113 -5.68 7.77 -13.63
CA LYS A 113 -6.88 6.94 -13.57
C LYS A 113 -6.99 6.20 -12.24
N TRP A 114 -5.90 5.63 -11.73
CA TRP A 114 -5.90 4.95 -10.43
C TRP A 114 -6.27 5.92 -9.29
N LEU A 115 -5.68 7.12 -9.26
CA LEU A 115 -5.99 8.15 -8.27
C LEU A 115 -7.42 8.65 -8.39
N GLN A 116 -7.95 8.78 -9.61
CA GLN A 116 -9.35 9.09 -9.84
C GLN A 116 -10.26 8.00 -9.24
N VAL A 117 -9.98 6.73 -9.52
CA VAL A 117 -10.74 5.59 -8.96
C VAL A 117 -10.69 5.58 -7.43
N ALA A 118 -9.52 5.81 -6.83
CA ALA A 118 -9.39 5.90 -5.38
C ALA A 118 -10.34 6.96 -4.79
N LYS A 119 -10.39 8.15 -5.41
CA LYS A 119 -11.19 9.28 -4.93
C LYS A 119 -12.68 9.18 -5.25
N GLU A 120 -13.03 8.65 -6.41
CA GLU A 120 -14.41 8.68 -6.93
C GLU A 120 -15.17 7.37 -6.71
N VAL A 121 -14.46 6.26 -6.49
CA VAL A 121 -15.06 4.93 -6.32
C VAL A 121 -14.79 4.38 -4.92
N ILE A 122 -13.51 4.25 -4.55
CA ILE A 122 -13.11 3.59 -3.28
C ILE A 122 -13.57 4.41 -2.08
N TRP A 123 -13.32 5.72 -2.12
CA TRP A 123 -13.61 6.62 -1.01
C TRP A 123 -15.09 6.70 -0.60
N ASN A 124 -16.02 6.30 -1.48
CA ASN A 124 -17.45 6.27 -1.14
C ASN A 124 -17.80 5.28 -0.03
N ASN A 125 -16.97 4.25 0.16
CA ASN A 125 -17.24 3.16 1.11
C ASN A 125 -16.05 2.85 2.03
N PHE A 126 -14.87 3.39 1.74
CA PHE A 126 -13.67 3.13 2.51
C PHE A 126 -12.97 4.42 2.92
N ASP A 127 -12.57 4.49 4.19
CA ASP A 127 -11.65 5.52 4.66
C ASP A 127 -10.28 5.29 4.04
N LEU A 128 -9.71 6.33 3.42
CA LEU A 128 -8.41 6.26 2.78
C LEU A 128 -7.32 6.66 3.78
N THR A 129 -6.26 5.87 3.87
CA THR A 129 -5.11 6.12 4.76
C THR A 129 -3.80 5.69 4.09
N PRO A 130 -2.64 6.25 4.46
CA PRO A 130 -1.38 5.59 4.14
C PRO A 130 -1.30 4.20 4.79
N GLU A 131 -0.55 3.31 4.15
CA GLU A 131 -0.09 2.06 4.75
C GLU A 131 1.27 2.27 5.45
N MET A 132 2.33 2.25 4.65
CA MET A 132 3.70 2.68 4.94
C MET A 132 4.21 3.47 3.73
N LEU A 133 5.48 3.87 3.64
CA LEU A 133 5.96 4.58 2.46
C LEU A 133 6.09 3.65 1.25
N THR A 134 6.82 2.54 1.37
CA THR A 134 7.13 1.67 0.21
C THR A 134 6.52 0.29 0.29
N HIS A 135 6.21 -0.16 1.49
CA HIS A 135 5.88 -1.52 1.83
C HIS A 135 6.92 -2.55 1.34
N THR A 136 8.19 -2.11 1.24
CA THR A 136 9.36 -2.97 1.03
C THR A 136 10.53 -2.52 1.91
N ARG A 137 11.35 -1.58 1.43
CA ARG A 137 12.56 -1.07 2.07
C ARG A 137 12.33 0.32 2.63
N VAL A 138 12.95 0.60 3.78
CA VAL A 138 12.88 1.91 4.43
C VAL A 138 13.51 2.97 3.52
N VAL A 139 12.88 4.13 3.45
CA VAL A 139 13.35 5.29 2.69
C VAL A 139 14.16 6.23 3.57
N ASP A 140 15.33 6.64 3.11
CA ASP A 140 16.02 7.80 3.65
C ASP A 140 15.29 9.06 3.16
N LEU A 141 14.67 9.81 4.08
CA LEU A 141 13.79 10.94 3.72
C LEU A 141 14.54 12.17 3.21
N ASP A 142 15.85 12.28 3.47
CA ASP A 142 16.67 13.39 2.99
C ASP A 142 17.02 13.21 1.51
N THR A 143 17.29 11.97 1.11
CA THR A 143 17.77 11.60 -0.24
C THR A 143 16.72 10.92 -1.11
N TRP A 144 15.62 10.48 -0.51
CA TRP A 144 14.58 9.65 -1.12
C TRP A 144 15.10 8.34 -1.72
N GLN A 145 16.21 7.81 -1.19
CA GLN A 145 16.79 6.52 -1.61
C GLN A 145 16.37 5.39 -0.66
N LEU A 146 16.28 4.17 -1.20
CA LEU A 146 16.03 2.97 -0.39
C LEU A 146 17.27 2.62 0.43
N THR A 147 17.10 2.47 1.74
CA THR A 147 18.11 1.93 2.65
C THR A 147 18.10 0.40 2.63
N GLU A 148 19.08 -0.28 3.23
CA GLU A 148 19.11 -1.76 3.28
C GLU A 148 18.11 -2.37 4.30
N ALA A 149 17.49 -1.56 5.16
CA ALA A 149 16.48 -2.02 6.11
C ALA A 149 15.13 -2.25 5.42
N TRP A 150 14.42 -3.31 5.80
CA TRP A 150 13.06 -3.58 5.36
C TRP A 150 12.06 -2.99 6.35
N GLU A 151 11.01 -2.37 5.82
CA GLU A 151 9.97 -1.72 6.64
C GLU A 151 9.28 -2.71 7.59
N GLN A 152 9.17 -3.99 7.19
CA GLN A 152 8.45 -5.02 7.94
C GLN A 152 9.34 -5.97 8.75
N GLU A 153 10.67 -5.83 8.68
CA GLU A 153 11.60 -6.76 9.35
C GLU A 153 12.54 -6.00 10.29
N GLU A 154 13.42 -5.14 9.75
CA GLU A 154 14.40 -4.42 10.57
C GLU A 154 13.85 -3.12 11.17
N TRP A 155 12.81 -2.52 10.59
CA TRP A 155 12.23 -1.23 11.03
C TRP A 155 10.99 -1.38 11.93
N VAL A 156 10.96 -2.40 12.79
CA VAL A 156 9.80 -2.69 13.66
C VAL A 156 9.72 -1.85 14.93
N ASP A 157 10.83 -1.26 15.37
CA ASP A 157 10.90 -0.38 16.56
C ASP A 157 11.85 0.83 16.35
N PRO A 158 11.57 1.69 15.35
CA PRO A 158 12.38 2.87 15.09
C PRO A 158 12.20 3.95 16.17
N PRO A 159 13.17 4.86 16.34
CA PRO A 159 13.00 6.02 17.21
C PRO A 159 11.73 6.82 16.86
N VAL A 160 10.97 7.25 17.88
CA VAL A 160 9.67 7.92 17.72
C VAL A 160 9.74 9.13 16.79
N ASP A 161 10.79 9.95 16.88
CA ASP A 161 10.95 11.13 16.01
C ASP A 161 11.07 10.72 14.53
N LYS A 162 11.83 9.65 14.25
CA LYS A 162 11.99 9.11 12.90
C LYS A 162 10.72 8.46 12.39
N LEU A 163 10.01 7.73 13.24
CA LEU A 163 8.69 7.18 12.90
C LEU A 163 7.70 8.29 12.57
N THR A 164 7.70 9.37 13.35
CA THR A 164 6.82 10.52 13.14
C THR A 164 7.11 11.20 11.80
N GLU A 165 8.38 11.46 11.49
CA GLU A 165 8.79 11.99 10.17
C GLU A 165 8.34 11.08 9.02
N TYR A 166 8.45 9.76 9.20
CA TYR A 166 8.05 8.75 8.20
C TYR A 166 6.54 8.75 7.94
N ILE A 167 5.74 8.77 9.00
CA ILE A 167 4.27 8.85 8.92
C ILE A 167 3.84 10.17 8.26
N VAL A 168 4.45 11.29 8.68
CA VAL A 168 4.17 12.61 8.10
C VAL A 168 4.48 12.62 6.61
N ALA A 169 5.61 12.03 6.19
CA ALA A 169 5.95 11.90 4.77
C ALA A 169 4.90 11.09 4.01
N ALA A 170 4.48 9.93 4.52
CA ALA A 170 3.45 9.10 3.88
C ALA A 170 2.12 9.86 3.72
N MET A 171 1.65 10.53 4.77
CA MET A 171 0.44 11.35 4.72
C MET A 171 0.58 12.52 3.74
N GLN A 172 1.74 13.19 3.70
CA GLN A 172 1.98 14.34 2.84
C GLN A 172 1.97 13.94 1.35
N LEU A 173 2.54 12.78 1.00
CA LEU A 173 2.53 12.29 -0.38
C LEU A 173 1.09 12.02 -0.87
N LEU A 174 0.25 11.42 -0.03
CA LEU A 174 -1.17 11.20 -0.36
C LEU A 174 -1.94 12.52 -0.42
N LYS A 175 -1.69 13.44 0.50
CA LYS A 175 -2.29 14.78 0.48
C LYS A 175 -1.96 15.55 -0.80
N ASN A 176 -0.72 15.44 -1.31
CA ASN A 176 -0.30 16.09 -2.55
C ASN A 176 -1.12 15.65 -3.78
N VAL A 177 -1.68 14.44 -3.76
CA VAL A 177 -2.52 13.90 -4.85
C VAL A 177 -4.03 13.98 -4.55
N GLY A 178 -4.39 14.67 -3.46
CA GLY A 178 -5.78 14.92 -3.07
C GLY A 178 -6.45 13.78 -2.32
N ILE A 179 -5.68 12.95 -1.61
CA ILE A 179 -6.21 11.91 -0.71
C ILE A 179 -6.16 12.46 0.73
N PRO A 180 -7.27 12.37 1.50
CA PRO A 180 -7.42 13.07 2.79
C PRO A 180 -6.67 12.45 3.97
N CYS A 181 -6.40 11.15 3.95
CA CYS A 181 -5.84 10.38 5.07
C CYS A 181 -6.72 10.45 6.34
N GLU A 182 -7.95 9.95 6.27
CA GLU A 182 -8.97 10.09 7.34
C GLU A 182 -9.30 8.80 8.11
N GLY A 183 -8.66 7.67 7.75
CA GLY A 183 -8.86 6.37 8.38
C GLY A 183 -7.85 5.99 9.47
#